data_AF-A0A523RP63-F1
#
_entry.id   AF-A0A523RP63-F1
#
_cell.length_a   1.000
_cell.length_b   1.000
_cell.length_c   1.000
_cell.angle_alpha   90.00
_cell.angle_beta   90.00
_cell.angle_gamma   90.00
#
_symmetry.space_group_name_H-M   'P 1'
#
loop_
_entity.id
_entity.type
_entity.pdbx_description
1 polymer ?
#
loop_
_entity_poly.entity_id
_entity_poly.type
_entity_poly.pdbx_seq_one_letter_code
_entity_poly.pdbx_strand_id
1 'polypeptide(L)'
;MSEERAKRWIEESQKDTMRQSAGRQHLMRATEAETKGDVPTADREYALAAEAFLKSAGEYRDSKSYKKASLNMCAAGDVYSDIGEASKAVESFQLAAEDLLLASNEHLMWGEDTETSKGTAIAMAACMIYIMIGKEADGFYKARSFAADNASKLRLPAIVRLSQIPQMLESAIQSVNLEAFASAENAAVTELKAALASANSQELTKYVDRGLDMVRELLRGKLKVPNLSSQLVLPVDVTFTEEIPVKVMITNSGDGEALNLSVEWHFDDGLKLISGDATKVVNTLPPGDTLDLAVVLKSAEALIGMKEFSILVRGSYGDKLKTTYSLQAGPGTLVLKDYKISEKLLQDADVTDGRVSVLKDTIQSTELEAEPLVRIVDGLIASLKQGRSDVEAGELDSAKARVQVVNDMVDAIDSIVGDDQLIKKVKEQKEDEKKAFAKEKLTPVLNDIIERLSTQEKKLEAEVQDSFKEWDDIASQKNELKSGAKRIKDIADNLALSGADVTVLQSEVDKVLNHSFLVVAERPSTPEKVEMALVVARSLRNEITQLLESKKAELE
;
A
#
# COMPACT_ATOMS: atom_id res chain seq x y z
N MET A 1 -26.89 56.90 -66.64
CA MET A 1 -25.64 56.09 -66.58
C MET A 1 -25.29 55.67 -67.99
N SER A 2 -24.01 55.70 -68.41
CA SER A 2 -23.62 55.18 -69.72
C SER A 2 -23.81 53.67 -69.78
N GLU A 3 -24.14 53.13 -70.95
CA GLU A 3 -24.45 51.72 -71.20
C GLU A 3 -23.30 50.78 -70.75
N GLU A 4 -22.05 51.24 -70.87
CA GLU A 4 -20.87 50.54 -70.37
C GLU A 4 -20.77 50.46 -68.83
N ARG A 5 -21.24 51.48 -68.10
CA ARG A 5 -21.29 51.46 -66.63
C ARG A 5 -22.36 50.50 -66.14
N ALA A 6 -23.50 50.43 -66.82
CA ALA A 6 -24.56 49.47 -66.50
C ALA A 6 -24.09 48.03 -66.76
N LYS A 7 -23.36 47.78 -67.86
CA LYS A 7 -22.79 46.47 -68.16
C LYS A 7 -21.74 46.02 -67.15
N ARG A 8 -20.81 46.89 -66.74
CA ARG A 8 -19.84 46.59 -65.67
C ARG A 8 -20.52 46.31 -64.33
N TRP A 9 -21.57 47.07 -63.99
CA TRP A 9 -22.31 46.84 -62.74
C TRP A 9 -23.07 45.51 -62.74
N ILE A 10 -23.64 45.11 -63.87
CA ILE A 10 -24.28 43.80 -64.04
C ILE A 10 -23.23 42.67 -63.96
N GLU A 11 -22.09 42.80 -64.63
CA GLU A 11 -21.02 41.81 -64.58
C GLU A 11 -20.40 41.68 -63.17
N GLU A 12 -20.24 42.79 -62.46
CA GLU A 12 -19.74 42.82 -61.09
C GLU A 12 -20.76 42.25 -60.10
N SER A 13 -22.04 42.56 -60.26
CA SER A 13 -23.14 41.96 -59.48
C SER A 13 -23.27 40.45 -59.73
N GLN A 14 -23.07 39.98 -60.95
CA GLN A 14 -23.10 38.55 -61.29
C GLN A 14 -21.89 37.82 -60.72
N LYS A 15 -20.69 38.43 -60.77
CA LYS A 15 -19.48 37.90 -60.13
C LYS A 15 -19.62 37.85 -58.61
N ASP A 16 -20.18 38.88 -58.00
CA ASP A 16 -20.47 38.93 -56.56
C ASP A 16 -21.43 37.82 -56.12
N THR A 17 -22.48 37.60 -56.91
CA THR A 17 -23.45 36.52 -56.66
C THR A 17 -22.78 35.15 -56.81
N MET A 18 -21.97 34.95 -57.86
CA MET A 18 -21.24 33.69 -58.07
C MET A 18 -20.24 33.39 -56.95
N ARG A 19 -19.48 34.38 -56.49
CA ARG A 19 -18.48 34.23 -55.41
C ARG A 19 -19.11 33.83 -54.08
N GLN A 20 -20.13 34.57 -53.63
CA GLN A 20 -20.85 34.23 -52.40
C GLN A 20 -21.58 32.88 -52.51
N SER A 21 -21.98 32.49 -53.72
CA SER A 21 -22.65 31.22 -53.96
C SER A 21 -21.71 30.01 -53.94
N ALA A 22 -20.43 30.15 -54.34
CA ALA A 22 -19.53 29.00 -54.47
C ALA A 22 -19.24 28.33 -53.11
N GLY A 23 -18.84 29.10 -52.10
CA GLY A 23 -18.62 28.57 -50.75
C GLY A 23 -19.89 27.98 -50.14
N ARG A 24 -21.04 28.67 -50.30
CA ARG A 24 -22.34 28.17 -49.82
C ARG A 24 -22.80 26.91 -50.55
N GLN A 25 -22.51 26.76 -51.84
CA GLN A 25 -22.83 25.56 -52.62
C GLN A 25 -22.01 24.36 -52.16
N HIS A 26 -20.71 24.52 -51.93
CA HIS A 26 -19.88 23.45 -51.37
C HIS A 26 -20.33 23.08 -49.96
N LEU A 27 -20.67 24.07 -49.13
CA LEU A 27 -21.21 23.82 -47.80
C LEU A 27 -22.52 23.01 -47.83
N MET A 28 -23.47 23.37 -48.70
CA MET A 28 -24.70 22.60 -48.88
C MET A 28 -24.43 21.17 -49.33
N ARG A 29 -23.51 20.96 -50.28
CA ARG A 29 -23.11 19.62 -50.73
C ARG A 29 -22.44 18.81 -49.62
N ALA A 30 -21.64 19.46 -48.78
CA ALA A 30 -21.01 18.83 -47.62
C ALA A 30 -22.06 18.34 -46.61
N THR A 31 -23.02 19.19 -46.24
CA THR A 31 -24.12 18.82 -45.33
C THR A 31 -25.02 17.72 -45.95
N GLU A 32 -25.26 17.76 -47.26
CA GLU A 32 -25.98 16.68 -47.96
C GLU A 32 -25.22 15.34 -48.00
N ALA A 33 -23.89 15.38 -48.09
CA ALA A 33 -23.05 14.18 -48.02
C ALA A 33 -23.02 13.60 -46.60
N GLU A 34 -22.91 14.46 -45.58
CA GLU A 34 -22.93 14.10 -44.17
C GLU A 34 -24.27 13.46 -43.76
N THR A 35 -25.40 14.05 -44.17
CA THR A 35 -26.74 13.47 -43.93
C THR A 35 -26.96 12.11 -44.60
N LYS A 36 -26.19 11.81 -45.66
CA LYS A 36 -26.17 10.50 -46.34
C LYS A 36 -25.14 9.53 -45.74
N GLY A 37 -24.35 9.95 -44.75
CA GLY A 37 -23.30 9.16 -44.12
C GLY A 37 -22.01 9.01 -44.96
N ASP A 38 -21.84 9.82 -46.02
CA ASP A 38 -20.66 9.82 -46.88
C ASP A 38 -19.60 10.80 -46.34
N VAL A 39 -18.92 10.37 -45.27
CA VAL A 39 -17.92 11.17 -44.54
C VAL A 39 -16.77 11.65 -45.44
N PRO A 40 -16.14 10.81 -46.29
CA PRO A 40 -15.03 11.27 -47.15
C PRO A 40 -15.43 12.37 -48.13
N THR A 41 -16.64 12.30 -48.69
CA THR A 41 -17.15 13.34 -49.58
C THR A 41 -17.49 14.60 -48.80
N ALA A 42 -18.07 14.48 -47.60
CA ALA A 42 -18.37 15.61 -46.72
C ALA A 42 -17.08 16.38 -46.36
N ASP A 43 -16.04 15.70 -45.89
CA ASP A 43 -14.76 16.31 -45.52
C ASP A 43 -14.12 17.07 -46.69
N ARG A 44 -14.15 16.48 -47.89
CA ARG A 44 -13.64 17.13 -49.10
C ARG A 44 -14.43 18.37 -49.47
N GLU A 45 -15.76 18.31 -49.43
CA GLU A 45 -16.60 19.45 -49.77
C GLU A 45 -16.52 20.56 -48.70
N TYR A 46 -16.36 20.22 -47.42
CA TYR A 46 -16.07 21.20 -46.36
C TYR A 46 -14.74 21.92 -46.60
N ALA A 47 -13.67 21.20 -46.94
CA ALA A 47 -12.38 21.82 -47.27
C ALA A 47 -12.51 22.78 -48.47
N LEU A 48 -13.21 22.38 -49.53
CA LEU A 48 -13.46 23.22 -50.70
C LEU A 48 -14.33 24.44 -50.36
N ALA A 49 -15.31 24.30 -49.46
CA ALA A 49 -16.11 25.42 -48.98
C ALA A 49 -15.25 26.45 -48.24
N ALA A 50 -14.39 26.00 -47.32
CA ALA A 50 -13.49 26.87 -46.58
C ALA A 50 -12.53 27.63 -47.51
N GLU A 51 -11.89 26.94 -48.46
CA GLU A 51 -11.01 27.59 -49.45
C GLU A 51 -11.74 28.61 -50.32
N ALA A 52 -12.97 28.29 -50.76
CA ALA A 52 -13.79 29.20 -51.54
C ALA A 52 -14.17 30.46 -50.76
N PHE A 53 -14.47 30.33 -49.46
CA PHE A 53 -14.72 31.45 -48.58
C PHE A 53 -13.46 32.30 -48.34
N LEU A 54 -12.30 31.68 -48.06
CA LEU A 54 -11.02 32.40 -47.90
C LEU A 54 -10.66 33.20 -49.15
N LYS A 55 -10.80 32.58 -50.33
CA LYS A 55 -10.54 33.25 -51.61
C LYS A 55 -11.48 34.43 -51.82
N SER A 56 -12.78 34.23 -51.58
CA SER A 56 -13.78 35.30 -51.69
C SER A 56 -13.49 36.43 -50.71
N ALA A 57 -13.06 36.11 -49.49
CA ALA A 57 -12.66 37.10 -48.50
C ALA A 57 -11.45 37.93 -48.96
N GLY A 58 -10.43 37.31 -49.54
CA GLY A 58 -9.28 38.00 -50.13
C GLY A 58 -9.70 38.97 -51.24
N GLU A 59 -10.53 38.52 -52.19
CA GLU A 59 -11.02 39.37 -53.28
C GLU A 59 -11.88 40.55 -52.77
N TYR A 60 -12.69 40.34 -51.73
CA TYR A 60 -13.45 41.42 -51.09
C TYR A 60 -12.55 42.37 -50.31
N ARG A 61 -11.47 41.89 -49.69
CA ARG A 61 -10.49 42.73 -48.99
C ARG A 61 -9.72 43.61 -49.98
N ASP A 62 -9.31 43.06 -51.12
CA ASP A 62 -8.61 43.80 -52.19
C ASP A 62 -9.49 44.90 -52.79
N SER A 63 -10.80 44.68 -52.85
CA SER A 63 -11.80 45.66 -53.27
C SER A 63 -12.28 46.59 -52.13
N LYS A 64 -11.63 46.57 -50.96
CA LYS A 64 -11.98 47.34 -49.75
C LYS A 64 -13.41 47.11 -49.25
N SER A 65 -14.03 46.00 -49.62
CA SER A 65 -15.33 45.58 -49.11
C SER A 65 -15.17 44.79 -47.81
N TYR A 66 -14.58 45.42 -46.79
CA TYR A 66 -14.13 44.74 -45.55
C TYR A 66 -15.26 44.01 -44.81
N LYS A 67 -16.48 44.57 -44.78
CA LYS A 67 -17.64 43.87 -44.20
C LYS A 67 -17.93 42.54 -44.90
N LYS A 68 -17.89 42.51 -46.24
CA LYS A 68 -18.09 41.27 -47.01
C LYS A 68 -16.91 40.31 -46.82
N ALA A 69 -15.69 40.84 -46.75
CA ALA A 69 -14.49 40.04 -46.47
C ALA A 69 -14.61 39.33 -45.11
N SER A 70 -15.00 40.07 -44.07
CA SER A 70 -15.24 39.52 -42.74
C SER A 70 -16.30 38.42 -42.73
N LEU A 71 -17.46 38.63 -43.37
CA LEU A 71 -18.52 37.61 -43.40
C LEU A 71 -18.06 36.31 -44.06
N ASN A 72 -17.23 36.39 -45.10
CA ASN A 72 -16.63 35.20 -45.72
C ASN A 72 -15.57 34.56 -44.81
N MET A 73 -14.73 35.35 -44.11
CA MET A 73 -13.79 34.81 -43.12
C MET A 73 -14.49 34.13 -41.95
N CYS A 74 -15.59 34.71 -41.46
CA CYS A 74 -16.47 34.15 -40.46
C CYS A 74 -17.09 32.81 -40.92
N ALA A 75 -17.54 32.73 -42.18
CA ALA A 75 -18.03 31.48 -42.76
C ALA A 75 -16.93 30.43 -42.91
N ALA A 76 -15.71 30.81 -43.32
CA ALA A 76 -14.56 29.91 -43.34
C ALA A 76 -14.21 29.40 -41.94
N GLY A 77 -14.24 30.30 -40.93
CA GLY A 77 -13.99 29.95 -39.53
C GLY A 77 -15.02 28.96 -38.98
N ASP A 78 -16.31 29.12 -39.32
CA ASP A 78 -17.35 28.16 -38.95
C ASP A 78 -17.07 26.79 -39.57
N VAL A 79 -16.75 26.73 -40.87
CA VAL A 79 -16.42 25.46 -41.55
C VAL A 79 -15.19 24.79 -40.94
N TYR A 80 -14.12 25.53 -40.66
CA TYR A 80 -12.94 25.00 -39.99
C TYR A 80 -13.25 24.49 -38.58
N SER A 81 -14.16 25.16 -37.86
CA SER A 81 -14.64 24.70 -36.56
C SER A 81 -15.41 23.38 -36.68
N ASP A 82 -16.29 23.26 -37.68
CA ASP A 82 -17.13 22.07 -37.90
C ASP A 82 -16.28 20.82 -38.24
N ILE A 83 -15.18 20.99 -38.99
CA ILE A 83 -14.25 19.88 -39.31
C ILE A 83 -13.13 19.67 -38.27
N GLY A 84 -13.16 20.39 -37.14
CA GLY A 84 -12.18 20.24 -36.05
C GLY A 84 -10.80 20.86 -36.28
N GLU A 85 -10.62 21.71 -37.30
CA GLU A 85 -9.37 22.44 -37.56
C GLU A 85 -9.28 23.74 -36.74
N ALA A 86 -9.19 23.60 -35.41
CA ALA A 86 -9.27 24.72 -34.46
C ALA A 86 -8.29 25.88 -34.75
N SER A 87 -7.04 25.60 -35.11
CA SER A 87 -6.04 26.65 -35.40
C SER A 87 -6.45 27.53 -36.59
N LYS A 88 -6.96 26.92 -37.67
CA LYS A 88 -7.40 27.66 -38.86
C LYS A 88 -8.72 28.39 -38.61
N ALA A 89 -9.60 27.83 -37.78
CA ALA A 89 -10.82 28.50 -37.34
C ALA A 89 -10.49 29.79 -36.58
N VAL A 90 -9.58 29.72 -35.59
CA VAL A 90 -9.12 30.87 -34.80
C VAL A 90 -8.49 31.95 -35.70
N GLU A 91 -7.62 31.55 -36.63
CA GLU A 91 -6.99 32.49 -37.57
C GLU A 91 -8.04 33.18 -38.47
N SER A 92 -8.99 32.41 -39.01
CA SER A 92 -10.06 32.94 -39.86
C SER A 92 -10.96 33.93 -39.10
N PHE A 93 -11.37 33.59 -37.88
CA PHE A 93 -12.16 34.50 -37.04
C PHE A 93 -11.38 35.75 -36.61
N GLN A 94 -10.07 35.61 -36.34
CA GLN A 94 -9.23 36.77 -36.04
C GLN A 94 -9.19 37.74 -37.24
N LEU A 95 -8.92 37.22 -38.44
CA LEU A 95 -8.92 38.05 -39.66
C LEU A 95 -10.30 38.65 -39.93
N ALA A 96 -11.37 37.91 -39.64
CA ALA A 96 -12.74 38.42 -39.74
C ALA A 96 -12.97 39.61 -38.79
N ALA A 97 -12.47 39.54 -37.56
CA ALA A 97 -12.58 40.63 -36.59
C ALA A 97 -11.75 41.85 -37.02
N GLU A 98 -10.56 41.64 -37.58
CA GLU A 98 -9.71 42.72 -38.12
C GLU A 98 -10.40 43.43 -39.31
N ASP A 99 -10.99 42.67 -40.23
CA ASP A 99 -11.78 43.23 -41.33
C ASP A 99 -13.01 44.00 -40.83
N LEU A 100 -13.69 43.57 -39.76
CA LEU A 100 -14.80 44.34 -39.17
C LEU A 100 -14.33 45.65 -38.53
N LEU A 101 -13.17 45.67 -37.88
CA LEU A 101 -12.60 46.90 -37.33
C LEU A 101 -12.23 47.90 -38.44
N LEU A 102 -11.83 47.42 -39.62
CA LEU A 102 -11.63 48.28 -40.78
C LEU A 102 -12.98 48.78 -41.33
N ALA A 103 -13.97 47.90 -41.44
CA ALA A 103 -15.32 48.26 -41.89
C ALA A 103 -16.01 49.27 -40.95
N SER A 104 -15.80 49.16 -39.64
CA SER A 104 -16.37 50.11 -38.67
C SER A 104 -15.80 51.52 -38.85
N ASN A 105 -14.50 51.64 -39.15
CA ASN A 105 -13.86 52.92 -39.40
C ASN A 105 -14.45 53.62 -40.62
N GLU A 106 -14.85 52.90 -41.68
CA GLU A 106 -15.52 53.49 -42.84
C GLU A 106 -16.84 54.16 -42.46
N HIS A 107 -17.67 53.51 -41.64
CA HIS A 107 -18.92 54.09 -41.13
C HIS A 107 -18.67 55.33 -40.26
N LEU A 108 -17.58 55.34 -39.47
CA LEU A 108 -17.20 56.47 -38.62
C LEU A 108 -16.66 57.68 -39.41
N MET A 109 -16.36 57.56 -40.70
CA MET A 109 -15.89 58.68 -41.53
C MET A 109 -17.02 59.59 -41.99
N TRP A 110 -18.26 59.10 -42.01
CA TRP A 110 -19.43 59.87 -42.47
C TRP A 110 -19.89 60.91 -41.44
N GLY A 111 -19.57 60.70 -40.16
CA GLY A 111 -19.81 61.66 -39.08
C GLY A 111 -21.29 61.85 -38.67
N GLU A 112 -22.22 61.15 -39.32
CA GLU A 112 -23.63 61.11 -38.93
C GLU A 112 -23.83 60.18 -37.73
N ASP A 113 -24.78 60.52 -36.86
CA ASP A 113 -25.07 59.75 -35.64
C ASP A 113 -25.53 58.31 -35.95
N THR A 114 -26.32 58.15 -37.00
CA THR A 114 -26.79 56.85 -37.51
C THR A 114 -25.64 55.97 -37.98
N GLU A 115 -24.70 56.53 -38.76
CA GLU A 115 -23.52 55.83 -39.25
C GLU A 115 -22.52 55.54 -38.13
N THR A 116 -22.37 56.45 -37.17
CA THR A 116 -21.55 56.25 -35.98
C THR A 116 -22.07 55.09 -35.13
N SER A 117 -23.39 54.95 -34.99
CA SER A 117 -24.02 53.81 -34.31
C SER A 117 -23.74 52.50 -35.03
N LYS A 118 -23.82 52.46 -36.37
CA LYS A 118 -23.52 51.26 -37.17
C LYS A 118 -22.05 50.87 -37.07
N GLY A 119 -21.14 51.83 -37.19
CA GLY A 119 -19.71 51.61 -37.03
C GLY A 119 -19.36 51.07 -35.64
N THR A 120 -19.95 51.67 -34.59
CA THR A 120 -19.76 51.20 -33.21
C THR A 120 -20.26 49.76 -33.03
N ALA A 121 -21.44 49.42 -33.54
CA ALA A 121 -21.97 48.06 -33.46
C ALA A 121 -21.07 47.03 -34.17
N ILE A 122 -20.55 47.36 -35.35
CA ILE A 122 -19.63 46.52 -36.11
C ILE A 122 -18.31 46.32 -35.33
N ALA A 123 -17.76 47.39 -34.75
CA ALA A 123 -16.55 47.31 -33.94
C ALA A 123 -16.75 46.44 -32.68
N MET A 124 -17.89 46.58 -32.01
CA MET A 124 -18.20 45.76 -30.83
C MET A 124 -18.41 44.29 -31.21
N ALA A 125 -19.06 44.00 -32.35
CA ALA A 125 -19.13 42.63 -32.86
C ALA A 125 -17.74 42.03 -33.13
N ALA A 126 -16.81 42.82 -33.68
CA ALA A 126 -15.42 42.38 -33.84
C ALA A 126 -14.75 42.03 -32.49
N CYS A 127 -14.99 42.83 -31.46
CA CYS A 127 -14.48 42.56 -30.11
C CYS A 127 -15.10 41.29 -29.52
N MET A 128 -16.38 41.04 -29.75
CA MET A 128 -17.06 39.80 -29.34
C MET A 128 -16.49 38.57 -30.06
N ILE A 129 -16.07 38.68 -31.32
CA ILE A 129 -15.38 37.61 -32.04
C ILE A 129 -14.03 37.30 -31.41
N TYR A 130 -13.24 38.31 -31.02
CA TYR A 130 -11.99 38.10 -30.28
C TYR A 130 -12.23 37.38 -28.94
N ILE A 131 -13.28 37.77 -28.21
CA ILE A 131 -13.65 37.10 -26.97
C ILE A 131 -14.05 35.65 -27.24
N MET A 132 -14.88 35.39 -28.25
CA MET A 132 -15.34 34.06 -28.65
C MET A 132 -14.17 33.09 -28.90
N ILE A 133 -13.07 33.55 -29.51
CA ILE A 133 -11.92 32.70 -29.84
C ILE A 133 -10.89 32.56 -28.70
N GLY A 134 -11.24 32.96 -27.47
CA GLY A 134 -10.34 32.89 -26.32
C GLY A 134 -9.18 33.89 -26.38
N LYS A 135 -9.35 34.99 -27.12
CA LYS A 135 -8.46 36.16 -27.12
C LYS A 135 -9.14 37.34 -26.43
N GLU A 136 -9.75 37.09 -25.28
CA GLU A 136 -10.56 38.07 -24.55
C GLU A 136 -9.75 39.32 -24.15
N ALA A 137 -8.47 39.17 -23.80
CA ALA A 137 -7.60 40.30 -23.49
C ALA A 137 -7.45 41.26 -24.68
N ASP A 138 -7.26 40.72 -25.89
CA ASP A 138 -7.17 41.50 -27.12
C ASP A 138 -8.52 42.14 -27.46
N GLY A 139 -9.62 41.39 -27.28
CA GLY A 139 -10.98 41.89 -27.48
C GLY A 139 -11.31 43.08 -26.59
N PHE A 140 -11.03 42.98 -25.29
CA PHE A 140 -11.24 44.07 -24.33
C PHE A 140 -10.30 45.26 -24.58
N TYR A 141 -9.03 44.99 -24.91
CA TYR A 141 -8.08 46.04 -25.27
C TYR A 141 -8.54 46.81 -26.52
N LYS A 142 -8.93 46.11 -27.59
CA LYS A 142 -9.41 46.74 -28.83
C LYS A 142 -10.69 47.53 -28.61
N ALA A 143 -11.60 47.07 -27.76
CA ALA A 143 -12.81 47.82 -27.40
C ALA A 143 -12.47 49.14 -26.68
N ARG A 144 -11.54 49.12 -25.72
CA ARG A 144 -11.05 50.33 -25.03
C ARG A 144 -10.37 51.29 -25.99
N SER A 145 -9.46 50.81 -26.84
CA SER A 145 -8.77 51.64 -27.82
C SER A 145 -9.75 52.24 -28.82
N PHE A 146 -10.71 51.47 -29.32
CA PHE A 146 -11.75 51.97 -30.21
C PHE A 146 -12.57 53.10 -29.58
N ALA A 147 -13.01 52.93 -28.32
CA ALA A 147 -13.75 53.95 -27.60
C ALA A 147 -12.92 55.23 -27.35
N ALA A 148 -11.63 55.07 -27.03
CA ALA A 148 -10.70 56.18 -26.82
C ALA A 148 -10.42 56.94 -28.12
N ASP A 149 -10.06 56.24 -29.19
CA ASP A 149 -9.71 56.83 -30.49
C ASP A 149 -10.89 57.56 -31.13
N ASN A 150 -12.12 57.14 -30.83
CA ASN A 150 -13.34 57.70 -31.40
C ASN A 150 -14.18 58.50 -30.41
N ALA A 151 -13.66 58.84 -29.22
CA ALA A 151 -14.41 59.54 -28.17
C ALA A 151 -15.11 60.83 -28.64
N SER A 152 -14.49 61.57 -29.57
CA SER A 152 -15.07 62.80 -30.15
C SER A 152 -16.29 62.57 -31.06
N LYS A 153 -16.46 61.34 -31.56
CA LYS A 153 -17.56 60.89 -32.43
C LYS A 153 -18.67 60.19 -31.64
N LEU A 154 -18.34 59.53 -30.53
CA LEU A 154 -19.28 58.84 -29.65
C LEU A 154 -20.03 59.83 -28.73
N ARG A 155 -20.95 60.62 -29.29
CA ARG A 155 -21.63 61.71 -28.55
C ARG A 155 -22.95 61.31 -27.92
N LEU A 156 -23.67 60.37 -28.54
CA LEU A 156 -25.00 59.96 -28.06
C LEU A 156 -24.89 58.92 -26.94
N PRO A 157 -25.67 59.03 -25.85
CA PRO A 157 -25.63 58.08 -24.74
C PRO A 157 -25.81 56.61 -25.16
N ALA A 158 -26.71 56.34 -26.11
CA ALA A 158 -26.92 55.00 -26.64
C ALA A 158 -25.68 54.43 -27.36
N ILE A 159 -24.96 55.28 -28.11
CA ILE A 159 -23.73 54.89 -28.81
C ILE A 159 -22.59 54.68 -27.82
N VAL A 160 -22.48 55.54 -26.80
CA VAL A 160 -21.52 55.37 -25.71
C VAL A 160 -21.77 54.05 -24.99
N ARG A 161 -23.04 53.74 -24.65
CA ARG A 161 -23.41 52.49 -23.99
C ARG A 161 -23.05 51.27 -24.84
N LEU A 162 -23.30 51.31 -26.15
CA LEU A 162 -22.86 50.26 -27.08
C LEU A 162 -21.34 50.02 -27.00
N SER A 163 -20.53 51.08 -27.02
CA SER A 163 -19.07 50.98 -26.96
C SER A 163 -18.53 50.42 -25.63
N GLN A 164 -19.33 50.52 -24.56
CA GLN A 164 -18.96 50.08 -23.21
C GLN A 164 -19.28 48.61 -22.94
N ILE A 165 -20.05 47.92 -23.78
CA ILE A 165 -20.47 46.53 -23.54
C ILE A 165 -19.28 45.61 -23.22
N PRO A 166 -18.18 45.57 -24.01
CA PRO A 166 -17.03 44.74 -23.66
C PRO A 166 -16.36 45.12 -22.34
N GLN A 167 -16.35 46.41 -21.98
CA GLN A 167 -15.78 46.89 -20.71
C GLN A 167 -16.66 46.46 -19.52
N MET A 168 -17.98 46.48 -19.69
CA MET A 168 -18.92 45.97 -18.68
C MET A 168 -18.72 44.46 -18.47
N LEU A 169 -18.51 43.70 -19.55
CA LEU A 169 -18.19 42.27 -19.49
C LEU A 169 -16.85 42.02 -18.79
N GLU A 170 -15.81 42.78 -19.12
CA GLU A 170 -14.50 42.68 -18.47
C GLU A 170 -14.59 42.97 -16.97
N SER A 171 -15.28 44.05 -16.59
CA SER A 171 -15.51 44.41 -15.20
C SER A 171 -16.27 43.31 -14.46
N ALA A 172 -17.28 42.70 -15.09
CA ALA A 172 -18.01 41.59 -14.50
C ALA A 172 -17.12 40.37 -14.27
N ILE A 173 -16.24 40.02 -15.23
CA ILE A 173 -15.25 38.94 -15.09
C ILE A 173 -14.25 39.23 -13.97
N GLN A 174 -13.71 40.45 -13.89
CA GLN A 174 -12.69 40.80 -12.89
C GLN A 174 -13.26 40.84 -11.48
N SER A 175 -14.49 41.35 -11.32
CA SER A 175 -15.17 41.42 -10.02
C SER A 175 -15.96 40.17 -9.66
N VAL A 176 -16.05 39.19 -10.58
CA VAL A 176 -16.89 37.98 -10.46
C VAL A 176 -18.33 38.35 -10.06
N ASN A 177 -18.88 39.39 -10.70
CA ASN A 177 -20.20 39.95 -10.39
C ASN A 177 -21.22 39.56 -11.46
N LEU A 178 -22.12 38.63 -11.12
CA LEU A 178 -23.17 38.18 -12.02
C LEU A 178 -24.24 39.23 -12.33
N GLU A 179 -24.52 40.16 -11.41
CA GLU A 179 -25.47 41.25 -11.68
C GLU A 179 -24.90 42.22 -12.71
N ALA A 180 -23.59 42.52 -12.61
CA ALA A 180 -22.87 43.30 -13.61
C ALA A 180 -22.85 42.57 -14.96
N PHE A 181 -22.63 41.25 -14.95
CA PHE A 181 -22.70 40.44 -16.17
C PHE A 181 -24.10 40.46 -16.80
N ALA A 182 -25.16 40.23 -16.03
CA ALA A 182 -26.54 40.23 -16.52
C ALA A 182 -26.93 41.58 -17.13
N SER A 183 -26.45 42.68 -16.56
CA SER A 183 -26.62 44.02 -17.12
C SER A 183 -25.89 44.20 -18.46
N ALA A 184 -24.65 43.71 -18.56
CA ALA A 184 -23.84 43.75 -19.78
C ALA A 184 -24.42 42.85 -20.88
N GLU A 185 -24.87 41.65 -20.51
CA GLU A 185 -25.55 40.69 -21.39
C GLU A 185 -26.85 41.28 -21.94
N ASN A 186 -27.68 41.88 -21.08
CA ASN A 186 -28.91 42.53 -21.52
C ASN A 186 -28.61 43.66 -22.52
N ALA A 187 -27.58 44.48 -22.27
CA ALA A 187 -27.15 45.51 -23.21
C ALA A 187 -26.67 44.91 -24.56
N ALA A 188 -25.92 43.80 -24.53
CA ALA A 188 -25.50 43.10 -25.74
C ALA A 188 -26.69 42.53 -26.54
N VAL A 189 -27.65 41.91 -25.86
CA VAL A 189 -28.82 41.28 -26.51
C VAL A 189 -29.78 42.32 -27.06
N THR A 190 -30.06 43.39 -26.29
CA THR A 190 -31.08 44.38 -26.67
C THR A 190 -30.55 45.50 -27.53
N GLU A 191 -29.36 46.03 -27.22
CA GLU A 191 -28.82 47.21 -27.89
C GLU A 191 -27.89 46.83 -29.03
N LEU A 192 -26.89 45.95 -28.78
CA LEU A 192 -25.91 45.60 -29.80
C LEU A 192 -26.54 44.82 -30.95
N LYS A 193 -27.40 43.82 -30.68
CA LYS A 193 -28.10 43.11 -31.77
C LYS A 193 -29.04 44.01 -32.56
N ALA A 194 -29.75 44.92 -31.90
CA ALA A 194 -30.61 45.89 -32.59
C ALA A 194 -29.77 46.85 -33.48
N ALA A 195 -28.63 47.32 -32.98
CA ALA A 195 -27.72 48.15 -33.75
C ALA A 195 -27.10 47.39 -34.94
N LEU A 196 -26.75 46.11 -34.78
CA LEU A 196 -26.31 45.25 -35.88
C LEU A 196 -27.41 45.03 -36.93
N ALA A 197 -28.66 44.89 -36.51
CA ALA A 197 -29.80 44.83 -37.43
C ALA A 197 -29.93 46.12 -38.25
N SER A 198 -29.80 47.28 -37.60
CA SER A 198 -29.82 48.58 -38.29
C SER A 198 -28.64 48.79 -39.26
N ALA A 199 -27.51 48.10 -39.01
CA ALA A 199 -26.32 48.10 -39.85
C ALA A 199 -26.39 47.07 -41.01
N ASN A 200 -27.52 46.38 -41.19
CA ASN A 200 -27.67 45.24 -42.11
C ASN A 200 -26.60 44.15 -41.86
N SER A 201 -26.24 43.91 -40.59
CA SER A 201 -25.19 42.98 -40.16
C SER A 201 -25.74 41.91 -39.21
N GLN A 202 -27.00 41.49 -39.40
CA GLN A 202 -27.67 40.50 -38.55
C GLN A 202 -26.93 39.15 -38.50
N GLU A 203 -26.21 38.80 -39.57
CA GLU A 203 -25.40 37.58 -39.65
C GLU A 203 -24.30 37.50 -38.56
N LEU A 204 -23.89 38.65 -37.99
CA LEU A 204 -22.88 38.70 -36.92
C LEU A 204 -23.44 38.42 -35.52
N THR A 205 -24.77 38.42 -35.35
CA THR A 205 -25.42 38.26 -34.04
C THR A 205 -25.06 36.94 -33.37
N LYS A 206 -24.90 35.86 -34.13
CA LYS A 206 -24.47 34.55 -33.61
C LYS A 206 -23.09 34.57 -32.96
N TYR A 207 -22.17 35.42 -33.44
CA TYR A 207 -20.84 35.54 -32.85
C TYR A 207 -20.85 36.39 -31.58
N VAL A 208 -21.77 37.36 -31.49
CA VAL A 208 -22.04 38.07 -30.23
C VAL A 208 -22.54 37.08 -29.18
N ASP A 209 -23.46 36.19 -29.54
CA ASP A 209 -23.96 35.15 -28.64
C ASP A 209 -22.86 34.21 -28.17
N ARG A 210 -22.07 33.65 -29.09
CA ARG A 210 -20.93 32.79 -28.72
C ARG A 210 -19.88 33.54 -27.87
N GLY A 211 -19.67 34.84 -28.12
CA GLY A 211 -18.81 35.66 -27.28
C GLY A 211 -19.36 35.85 -25.86
N LEU A 212 -20.68 36.01 -25.70
CA LEU A 212 -21.34 36.04 -24.39
C LEU A 212 -21.25 34.68 -23.69
N ASP A 213 -21.43 33.57 -24.43
CA ASP A 213 -21.25 32.22 -23.92
C ASP A 213 -19.85 32.02 -23.34
N MET A 214 -18.81 32.42 -24.09
CA MET A 214 -17.43 32.38 -23.61
C MET A 214 -17.22 33.22 -22.34
N VAL A 215 -17.83 34.42 -22.24
CA VAL A 215 -17.79 35.20 -21.00
C VAL A 215 -18.47 34.46 -19.84
N ARG A 216 -19.59 33.77 -20.07
CA ARG A 216 -20.22 32.93 -19.04
C ARG A 216 -19.30 31.80 -18.58
N GLU A 217 -18.57 31.18 -19.51
CA GLU A 217 -17.56 30.16 -19.18
C GLU A 217 -16.40 30.73 -18.36
N LEU A 218 -15.85 31.89 -18.75
CA LEU A 218 -14.80 32.59 -18.01
C LEU A 218 -15.27 32.97 -16.58
N LEU A 219 -16.52 33.41 -16.44
CA LEU A 219 -17.12 33.72 -15.13
C LEU A 219 -17.28 32.45 -14.27
N ARG A 220 -17.77 31.36 -14.85
CA ARG A 220 -17.89 30.06 -14.16
C ARG A 220 -16.52 29.55 -13.71
N GLY A 221 -15.49 29.65 -14.56
CA GLY A 221 -14.13 29.24 -14.21
C GLY A 221 -13.49 30.03 -13.07
N LYS A 222 -13.93 31.28 -12.84
CA LYS A 222 -13.48 32.12 -11.73
C LYS A 222 -14.38 32.05 -10.49
N LEU A 223 -15.51 31.37 -10.57
CA LEU A 223 -16.44 31.24 -9.46
C LEU A 223 -15.88 30.26 -8.42
N LYS A 224 -15.49 30.79 -7.27
CA LYS A 224 -15.07 29.99 -6.13
C LYS A 224 -16.29 29.41 -5.43
N VAL A 225 -16.49 28.10 -5.50
CA VAL A 225 -17.60 27.39 -4.87
C VAL A 225 -17.18 26.77 -3.53
N PRO A 226 -18.00 26.90 -2.46
CA PRO A 226 -17.76 26.20 -1.20
C PRO A 226 -17.96 24.69 -1.36
N ASN A 227 -17.21 23.89 -0.59
CA ASN A 227 -17.38 22.44 -0.53
C ASN A 227 -17.28 21.97 0.92
N LEU A 228 -18.43 21.72 1.55
CA LEU A 228 -18.48 21.32 2.95
C LEU A 228 -18.49 19.80 3.09
N SER A 229 -17.56 19.26 3.89
CA SER A 229 -17.61 17.90 4.40
C SER A 229 -18.00 17.92 5.88
N SER A 230 -18.75 16.90 6.31
CA SER A 230 -19.16 16.76 7.71
C SER A 230 -18.78 15.39 8.25
N GLN A 231 -18.35 15.36 9.50
CA GLN A 231 -18.02 14.13 10.22
C GLN A 231 -18.70 14.15 11.58
N LEU A 232 -19.56 13.17 11.81
CA LEU A 232 -20.18 12.93 13.11
C LEU A 232 -19.28 12.00 13.92
N VAL A 233 -18.86 12.45 15.09
CA VAL A 233 -18.02 11.71 16.04
C VAL A 233 -18.91 11.31 17.22
N LEU A 234 -19.19 10.01 17.31
CA LEU A 234 -19.94 9.41 18.40
C LEU A 234 -18.97 8.74 19.39
N PRO A 235 -19.21 8.83 20.70
CA PRO A 235 -18.43 8.09 21.69
C PRO A 235 -18.74 6.60 21.60
N VAL A 236 -17.70 5.79 21.83
CA VAL A 236 -17.80 4.32 21.87
C VAL A 236 -18.00 3.89 23.31
N ASP A 237 -18.83 2.87 23.54
CA ASP A 237 -19.03 2.20 24.84
C ASP A 237 -19.56 3.10 25.96
N VAL A 238 -20.75 3.65 25.72
CA VAL A 238 -21.47 4.50 26.66
C VAL A 238 -22.62 3.78 27.34
N THR A 239 -22.90 4.16 28.58
CA THR A 239 -23.97 3.58 29.39
C THR A 239 -25.19 4.50 29.51
N PHE A 240 -26.33 3.93 29.93
CA PHE A 240 -27.56 4.69 30.14
C PHE A 240 -27.47 5.77 31.24
N THR A 241 -26.51 5.65 32.16
CA THR A 241 -26.37 6.53 33.33
C THR A 241 -25.47 7.73 33.08
N GLU A 242 -24.66 7.70 32.02
CA GLU A 242 -23.61 8.68 31.73
C GLU A 242 -24.08 9.82 30.83
N GLU A 243 -23.34 10.92 30.87
CA GLU A 243 -23.46 12.01 29.92
C GLU A 243 -22.65 11.68 28.67
N ILE A 244 -23.27 11.81 27.50
CA ILE A 244 -22.77 11.34 26.22
C ILE A 244 -22.35 12.55 25.38
N PRO A 245 -21.05 12.87 25.29
CA PRO A 245 -20.58 13.95 24.45
C PRO A 245 -20.58 13.52 22.98
N VAL A 246 -21.28 14.26 22.13
CA VAL A 246 -21.35 14.02 20.69
C VAL A 246 -20.84 15.25 19.96
N LYS A 247 -19.98 15.07 18.95
CA LYS A 247 -19.37 16.16 18.19
C LYS A 247 -19.64 16.00 16.70
N VAL A 248 -19.95 17.09 16.00
CA VAL A 248 -19.89 17.16 14.54
C VAL A 248 -18.83 18.17 14.13
N MET A 249 -17.99 17.79 13.17
CA MET A 249 -16.97 18.64 12.57
C MET A 249 -17.39 18.92 11.14
N ILE A 250 -17.51 20.19 10.76
CA ILE A 250 -17.86 20.60 9.41
C ILE A 250 -16.69 21.39 8.83
N THR A 251 -16.06 20.89 7.78
CA THR A 251 -14.86 21.51 7.18
C THR A 251 -15.19 22.01 5.78
N ASN A 252 -14.80 23.26 5.49
CA ASN A 252 -14.88 23.79 4.13
C ASN A 252 -13.59 23.49 3.37
N SER A 253 -13.63 22.50 2.49
CA SER A 253 -12.51 22.12 1.63
C SER A 253 -12.57 22.79 0.25
N GLY A 254 -13.59 23.59 -0.02
CA GLY A 254 -13.75 24.30 -1.30
C GLY A 254 -13.01 25.64 -1.31
N ASP A 255 -12.84 26.20 -2.50
CA ASP A 255 -12.19 27.50 -2.69
C ASP A 255 -13.10 28.69 -2.34
N GLY A 256 -14.41 28.46 -2.21
CA GLY A 256 -15.43 29.46 -1.91
C GLY A 256 -15.81 29.53 -0.43
N GLU A 257 -16.29 30.70 0.00
CA GLU A 257 -16.87 30.90 1.33
C GLU A 257 -18.28 30.31 1.38
N ALA A 258 -18.57 29.51 2.41
CA ALA A 258 -19.94 29.08 2.69
C ALA A 258 -20.65 30.17 3.51
N LEU A 259 -21.78 30.66 3.03
CA LEU A 259 -22.55 31.75 3.63
C LEU A 259 -23.77 31.21 4.36
N ASN A 260 -24.17 31.85 5.46
CA ASN A 260 -25.38 31.52 6.23
C ASN A 260 -25.51 30.02 6.54
N LEU A 261 -24.42 29.40 7.00
CA LEU A 261 -24.40 28.00 7.38
C LEU A 261 -25.30 27.80 8.61
N SER A 262 -26.43 27.11 8.44
CA SER A 262 -27.32 26.69 9.52
C SER A 262 -27.10 25.20 9.78
N VAL A 263 -26.96 24.80 11.03
CA VAL A 263 -26.77 23.42 11.45
C VAL A 263 -27.74 23.09 12.56
N GLU A 264 -28.45 21.97 12.45
CA GLU A 264 -29.47 21.49 13.37
C GLU A 264 -29.23 20.02 13.71
N TRP A 265 -29.32 19.70 15.01
CA TRP A 265 -29.25 18.35 15.51
C TRP A 265 -30.64 17.70 15.59
N HIS A 266 -30.73 16.47 15.11
CA HIS A 266 -31.89 15.60 15.26
C HIS A 266 -31.49 14.33 16.01
N PHE A 267 -32.21 14.04 17.08
CA PHE A 267 -31.96 12.89 17.95
C PHE A 267 -33.22 12.00 17.98
N ASP A 268 -33.04 10.69 18.10
CA ASP A 268 -34.14 9.75 18.31
C ASP A 268 -34.84 9.94 19.66
N ASP A 269 -36.11 9.52 19.71
CA ASP A 269 -36.93 9.52 20.92
C ASP A 269 -36.24 8.70 22.03
N GLY A 270 -35.91 9.38 23.14
CA GLY A 270 -35.24 8.80 24.29
C GLY A 270 -33.88 9.43 24.62
N LEU A 271 -33.31 10.27 23.74
CA LEU A 271 -32.15 11.10 24.06
C LEU A 271 -32.57 12.53 24.41
N LYS A 272 -32.09 13.05 25.56
CA LYS A 272 -32.29 14.43 25.99
C LYS A 272 -30.99 15.22 25.89
N LEU A 273 -31.07 16.40 25.28
CA LEU A 273 -29.99 17.38 25.27
C LEU A 273 -29.86 17.99 26.67
N ILE A 274 -28.69 17.86 27.28
CA ILE A 274 -28.35 18.48 28.58
C ILE A 274 -27.64 19.81 28.35
N SER A 275 -26.70 19.85 27.39
CA SER A 275 -25.83 20.99 27.17
C SER A 275 -25.46 21.12 25.69
N GLY A 276 -25.29 22.37 25.24
CA GLY A 276 -25.00 22.73 23.84
C GLY A 276 -26.21 23.28 23.09
N ASP A 277 -25.94 23.92 21.95
CA ASP A 277 -26.99 24.48 21.08
C ASP A 277 -27.49 23.41 20.10
N ALA A 278 -28.79 23.11 20.13
CA ALA A 278 -29.42 22.20 19.16
C ALA A 278 -29.38 22.76 17.73
N THR A 279 -29.29 24.08 17.59
CA THR A 279 -29.20 24.77 16.30
C THR A 279 -28.14 25.86 16.38
N LYS A 280 -27.24 25.94 15.38
CA LYS A 280 -26.25 27.01 15.27
C LYS A 280 -26.25 27.59 13.87
N VAL A 281 -26.22 28.92 13.80
CA VAL A 281 -26.08 29.65 12.54
C VAL A 281 -24.74 30.37 12.53
N VAL A 282 -23.99 30.18 11.45
CA VAL A 282 -22.69 30.82 11.21
C VAL A 282 -22.80 31.62 9.92
N ASN A 283 -22.54 32.92 9.99
CA ASN A 283 -22.70 33.82 8.85
C ASN A 283 -21.76 33.46 7.69
N THR A 284 -20.53 33.04 8.00
CA THR A 284 -19.50 32.73 7.01
C THR A 284 -18.56 31.64 7.52
N LEU A 285 -18.30 30.60 6.72
CA LEU A 285 -17.23 29.63 6.93
C LEU A 285 -16.20 29.74 5.78
N PRO A 286 -15.02 30.32 6.04
CA PRO A 286 -13.97 30.48 5.02
C PRO A 286 -13.43 29.15 4.47
N PRO A 287 -12.78 29.16 3.29
CA PRO A 287 -12.00 28.05 2.77
C PRO A 287 -10.94 27.58 3.78
N GLY A 288 -10.86 26.28 4.02
CA GLY A 288 -9.89 25.64 4.92
C GLY A 288 -10.28 25.64 6.40
N ASP A 289 -11.31 26.38 6.79
CA ASP A 289 -11.75 26.43 8.19
C ASP A 289 -12.68 25.27 8.55
N THR A 290 -12.66 24.90 9.83
CA THR A 290 -13.50 23.86 10.43
C THR A 290 -14.40 24.45 11.51
N LEU A 291 -15.70 24.16 11.41
CA LEU A 291 -16.69 24.42 12.44
C LEU A 291 -16.84 23.18 13.33
N ASP A 292 -16.51 23.36 14.60
CA ASP A 292 -16.70 22.35 15.64
C ASP A 292 -17.97 22.64 16.44
N LEU A 293 -18.84 21.64 16.51
CA LEU A 293 -20.10 21.66 17.24
C LEU A 293 -20.15 20.45 18.16
N ALA A 294 -20.26 20.68 19.46
CA ALA A 294 -20.38 19.62 20.46
C ALA A 294 -21.64 19.80 21.29
N VAL A 295 -22.34 18.69 21.53
CA VAL A 295 -23.54 18.60 22.37
C VAL A 295 -23.37 17.48 23.37
N VAL A 296 -24.00 17.60 24.53
CA VAL A 296 -24.00 16.56 25.56
C VAL A 296 -25.41 16.03 25.72
N LEU A 297 -25.56 14.72 25.52
CA LEU A 297 -26.82 14.00 25.55
C LEU A 297 -26.91 13.12 26.80
N LYS A 298 -28.11 12.74 27.19
CA LYS A 298 -28.36 11.70 28.20
C LYS A 298 -29.60 10.90 27.86
N SER A 299 -29.57 9.62 28.18
CA SER A 299 -30.76 8.77 28.05
C SER A 299 -31.86 9.22 29.00
N ALA A 300 -33.08 9.34 28.49
CA ALA A 300 -34.30 9.51 29.28
C ALA A 300 -34.87 8.17 29.75
N GLU A 301 -34.35 7.06 29.23
CA GLU A 301 -34.81 5.70 29.52
C GLU A 301 -33.97 5.04 30.62
N ALA A 302 -34.61 4.16 31.39
CA ALA A 302 -33.94 3.33 32.39
C ALA A 302 -33.08 2.23 31.74
N LEU A 303 -32.31 1.50 32.55
CA LEU A 303 -31.50 0.35 32.14
C LEU A 303 -32.40 -0.74 31.51
N ILE A 304 -32.28 -0.97 30.20
CA ILE A 304 -33.11 -1.90 29.40
C ILE A 304 -32.23 -2.96 28.70
N GLY A 305 -30.93 -3.03 28.99
CA GLY A 305 -30.00 -4.03 28.41
C GLY A 305 -29.13 -3.43 27.31
N MET A 306 -29.71 -3.27 26.12
CA MET A 306 -29.05 -2.68 24.96
C MET A 306 -30.08 -1.96 24.10
N LYS A 307 -29.79 -0.71 23.73
CA LYS A 307 -30.64 0.07 22.81
C LYS A 307 -29.79 0.91 21.87
N GLU A 308 -30.25 0.99 20.63
CA GLU A 308 -29.63 1.78 19.58
C GLU A 308 -30.43 3.06 19.38
N PHE A 309 -29.74 4.20 19.29
CA PHE A 309 -30.31 5.50 19.01
C PHE A 309 -29.65 6.08 17.76
N SER A 310 -30.44 6.64 16.86
CA SER A 310 -29.96 7.36 15.69
C SER A 310 -29.71 8.84 16.04
N ILE A 311 -28.56 9.35 15.61
CA ILE A 311 -28.20 10.76 15.69
C ILE A 311 -27.93 11.26 14.27
N LEU A 312 -28.59 12.36 13.91
CA LEU A 312 -28.49 12.97 12.60
C LEU A 312 -28.24 14.47 12.75
N VAL A 313 -27.30 15.00 11.97
CA VAL A 313 -27.10 16.45 11.85
C VAL A 313 -27.48 16.87 10.44
N ARG A 314 -28.36 17.86 10.33
CA ARG A 314 -28.72 18.49 9.06
C ARG A 314 -28.23 19.93 9.05
N GLY A 315 -27.83 20.40 7.88
CA GLY A 315 -27.48 21.78 7.70
C GLY A 315 -27.80 22.29 6.31
N SER A 316 -27.73 23.60 6.16
CA SER A 316 -27.85 24.29 4.89
C SER A 316 -26.84 25.42 4.81
N TYR A 317 -26.34 25.70 3.61
CA TYR A 317 -25.39 26.79 3.37
C TYR A 317 -25.60 27.39 1.99
N GLY A 318 -25.27 28.67 1.85
CA GLY A 318 -25.29 29.41 0.60
C GLY A 318 -23.91 29.55 -0.03
N ASP A 319 -23.86 29.71 -1.35
CA ASP A 319 -22.69 30.25 -2.05
C ASP A 319 -22.84 31.76 -2.32
N LYS A 320 -21.84 32.37 -2.97
CA LYS A 320 -21.91 33.77 -3.41
C LYS A 320 -22.99 34.04 -4.46
N LEU A 321 -23.56 33.00 -5.06
CA LEU A 321 -24.69 33.07 -5.99
C LEU A 321 -26.05 32.97 -5.29
N LYS A 322 -26.07 32.88 -3.95
CA LYS A 322 -27.27 32.61 -3.14
C LYS A 322 -27.91 31.26 -3.46
N THR A 323 -27.19 30.35 -4.12
CA THR A 323 -27.59 28.95 -4.27
C THR A 323 -27.51 28.30 -2.90
N THR A 324 -28.61 27.69 -2.46
CA THR A 324 -28.65 27.00 -1.17
C THR A 324 -28.39 25.51 -1.36
N TYR A 325 -27.44 24.98 -0.60
CA TYR A 325 -27.05 23.59 -0.55
C TYR A 325 -27.43 22.99 0.80
N SER A 326 -27.72 21.69 0.83
CA SER A 326 -27.94 20.93 2.05
C SER A 326 -26.72 20.10 2.41
N LEU A 327 -26.46 19.97 3.71
CA LEU A 327 -25.42 19.13 4.29
C LEU A 327 -26.09 18.15 5.26
N GLN A 328 -25.60 16.91 5.31
CA GLN A 328 -26.05 15.93 6.29
C GLN A 328 -24.84 15.18 6.84
N ALA A 329 -24.76 15.03 8.17
CA ALA A 329 -23.82 14.14 8.84
C ALA A 329 -24.62 13.04 9.56
N GLY A 330 -24.44 11.78 9.15
CA GLY A 330 -25.18 10.63 9.68
C GLY A 330 -26.25 10.08 8.74
N PRO A 331 -27.06 9.11 9.20
CA PRO A 331 -27.27 8.76 10.61
C PRO A 331 -26.07 8.03 11.24
N GLY A 332 -25.71 8.43 12.45
CA GLY A 332 -24.77 7.69 13.30
C GLY A 332 -25.55 6.92 14.37
N THR A 333 -25.26 5.64 14.53
CA THR A 333 -25.92 4.79 15.53
C THR A 333 -25.12 4.81 16.82
N LEU A 334 -25.73 5.34 17.88
CA LEU A 334 -25.21 5.29 19.25
C LEU A 334 -25.81 4.08 19.96
N VAL A 335 -24.96 3.18 20.45
CA VAL A 335 -25.40 2.00 21.19
C VAL A 335 -25.19 2.23 22.69
N LEU A 336 -26.29 2.28 23.45
CA LEU A 336 -26.24 2.33 24.91
C LEU A 336 -26.39 0.93 25.50
N LYS A 337 -25.58 0.62 26.51
CA LYS A 337 -25.60 -0.66 27.23
C LYS A 337 -25.71 -0.44 28.73
N ASP A 338 -26.15 -1.47 29.46
CA ASP A 338 -26.26 -1.41 30.92
C ASP A 338 -24.90 -1.39 31.64
N TYR A 339 -23.85 -1.87 30.98
CA TYR A 339 -22.49 -1.94 31.50
C TYR A 339 -21.48 -1.61 30.40
N LYS A 340 -20.28 -1.16 30.81
CA LYS A 340 -19.18 -0.89 29.90
C LYS A 340 -18.52 -2.19 29.45
N ILE A 341 -18.44 -2.39 28.14
CA ILE A 341 -17.74 -3.54 27.56
C ILE A 341 -16.24 -3.42 27.81
N SER A 342 -15.69 -2.21 27.78
CA SER A 342 -14.29 -1.94 28.11
C SER A 342 -13.93 -2.48 29.51
N GLU A 343 -14.73 -2.18 30.54
CA GLU A 343 -14.52 -2.68 31.89
C GLU A 343 -14.60 -4.21 31.96
N LYS A 344 -15.60 -4.81 31.31
CA LYS A 344 -15.73 -6.26 31.26
C LYS A 344 -14.55 -6.93 30.55
N LEU A 345 -14.10 -6.39 29.43
CA LEU A 345 -12.96 -6.90 28.67
C LEU A 345 -11.65 -6.77 29.46
N LEU A 346 -11.48 -5.71 30.24
CA LEU A 346 -10.34 -5.58 31.14
C LEU A 346 -10.37 -6.63 32.25
N GLN A 347 -11.54 -6.85 32.86
CA GLN A 347 -11.72 -7.92 33.84
C GLN A 347 -11.44 -9.30 33.26
N ASP A 348 -11.97 -9.59 32.06
CA ASP A 348 -11.73 -10.86 31.36
C ASP A 348 -10.23 -11.01 31.03
N ALA A 349 -9.57 -9.95 30.57
CA ALA A 349 -8.13 -9.95 30.31
C ALA A 349 -7.31 -10.22 31.57
N ASP A 350 -7.68 -9.65 32.72
CA ASP A 350 -7.00 -9.89 34.01
C ASP A 350 -7.15 -11.34 34.47
N VAL A 351 -8.35 -11.92 34.32
CA VAL A 351 -8.57 -13.34 34.61
C VAL A 351 -7.72 -14.21 33.70
N THR A 352 -7.69 -13.93 32.39
CA THR A 352 -6.88 -14.68 31.43
C THR A 352 -5.38 -14.53 31.71
N ASP A 353 -4.89 -13.34 32.04
CA ASP A 353 -3.48 -13.08 32.40
C ASP A 353 -3.05 -13.92 33.63
N GLY A 354 -3.94 -14.05 34.62
CA GLY A 354 -3.75 -14.96 35.75
C GLY A 354 -3.65 -16.43 35.31
N ARG A 355 -4.52 -16.89 34.41
CA ARG A 355 -4.50 -18.26 33.87
C ARG A 355 -3.23 -18.55 33.07
N VAL A 356 -2.81 -17.62 32.22
CA VAL A 356 -1.58 -17.72 31.42
C VAL A 356 -0.35 -17.82 32.31
N SER A 357 -0.32 -17.04 33.40
CA SER A 357 0.77 -17.08 34.38
C SER A 357 0.86 -18.44 35.07
N VAL A 358 -0.27 -18.99 35.53
CA VAL A 358 -0.32 -20.34 36.13
C VAL A 358 0.12 -21.40 35.12
N LEU A 359 -0.34 -21.32 33.87
CA LEU A 359 0.06 -22.25 32.81
C LEU A 359 1.57 -22.22 32.55
N LYS A 360 2.19 -21.03 32.58
CA LYS A 360 3.64 -20.88 32.43
C LYS A 360 4.40 -21.65 33.51
N ASP A 361 3.97 -21.52 34.76
CA ASP A 361 4.58 -22.21 35.89
C ASP A 361 4.40 -23.74 35.76
N THR A 362 3.21 -24.19 35.35
CA THR A 362 2.94 -25.62 35.10
C THR A 362 3.86 -26.18 34.01
N ILE A 363 4.00 -25.48 32.87
CA ILE A 363 4.90 -25.90 31.78
C ILE A 363 6.34 -26.04 32.27
N GLN A 364 6.84 -25.08 33.04
CA GLN A 364 8.20 -25.13 33.59
C GLN A 364 8.42 -26.32 34.54
N SER A 365 7.37 -26.79 35.20
CA SER A 365 7.41 -27.96 36.08
C SER A 365 7.26 -29.31 35.36
N THR A 366 6.87 -29.32 34.08
CA THR A 366 6.67 -30.55 33.30
C THR A 366 7.94 -31.10 32.64
N GLU A 367 7.93 -32.39 32.32
CA GLU A 367 9.03 -33.08 31.64
C GLU A 367 9.01 -32.94 30.10
N LEU A 368 8.06 -32.15 29.58
CA LEU A 368 7.96 -31.75 28.18
C LEU A 368 9.07 -30.75 27.81
N GLU A 369 9.23 -30.47 26.52
CA GLU A 369 10.11 -29.39 26.07
C GLU A 369 9.52 -28.04 26.47
N ALA A 370 10.00 -27.48 27.59
CA ALA A 370 9.46 -26.26 28.16
C ALA A 370 9.72 -25.03 27.28
N GLU A 371 10.85 -24.95 26.56
CA GLU A 371 11.25 -23.74 25.83
C GLU A 371 10.25 -23.34 24.72
N PRO A 372 9.82 -24.24 23.80
CA PRO A 372 8.81 -23.88 22.79
C PRO A 372 7.48 -23.45 23.38
N LEU A 373 7.01 -24.15 24.43
CA LEU A 373 5.73 -23.86 25.08
C LEU A 373 5.76 -22.53 25.84
N VAL A 374 6.86 -22.26 26.56
CA VAL A 374 7.07 -20.97 27.23
C VAL A 374 7.10 -19.82 26.22
N ARG A 375 7.71 -20.02 25.04
CA ARG A 375 7.74 -19.01 23.98
C ARG A 375 6.34 -18.69 23.45
N ILE A 376 5.49 -19.71 23.28
CA ILE A 376 4.09 -19.52 22.89
C ILE A 376 3.35 -18.73 23.97
N VAL A 377 3.52 -19.11 25.24
CA VAL A 377 2.91 -18.42 26.39
C VAL A 377 3.35 -16.95 26.48
N ASP A 378 4.63 -16.64 26.28
CA ASP A 378 5.12 -15.26 26.23
C ASP A 378 4.47 -14.46 25.08
N GLY A 379 4.22 -15.10 23.94
CA GLY A 379 3.45 -14.52 22.83
C GLY A 379 2.00 -14.24 23.21
N LEU A 380 1.35 -15.12 23.98
CA LEU A 380 0.00 -14.92 24.49
C LEU A 380 -0.07 -13.73 25.47
N ILE A 381 0.90 -13.59 26.36
CA ILE A 381 1.03 -12.43 27.27
C ILE A 381 1.16 -11.13 26.47
N ALA A 382 2.00 -11.12 25.42
CA ALA A 382 2.12 -9.96 24.55
C ALA A 382 0.81 -9.62 23.82
N SER A 383 0.08 -10.64 23.36
CA SER A 383 -1.23 -10.47 22.72
C SER A 383 -2.28 -9.90 23.69
N LEU A 384 -2.30 -10.34 24.96
CA LEU A 384 -3.17 -9.76 26.01
C LEU A 384 -2.83 -8.30 26.30
N LYS A 385 -1.53 -7.97 26.38
CA LYS A 385 -1.10 -6.56 26.55
C LYS A 385 -1.57 -5.68 25.39
N GLN A 386 -1.48 -6.19 24.15
CA GLN A 386 -2.02 -5.48 23.00
C GLN A 386 -3.55 -5.37 23.10
N GLY A 387 -4.25 -6.42 23.52
CA GLY A 387 -5.69 -6.38 23.77
C GLY A 387 -6.10 -5.29 24.76
N ARG A 388 -5.33 -5.08 25.85
CA ARG A 388 -5.56 -3.95 26.78
C ARG A 388 -5.38 -2.60 26.10
N SER A 389 -4.32 -2.44 25.30
CA SER A 389 -4.10 -1.22 24.50
C SER A 389 -5.23 -0.96 23.50
N ASP A 390 -5.78 -2.02 22.90
CA ASP A 390 -6.91 -1.92 21.97
C ASP A 390 -8.19 -1.47 22.71
N VAL A 391 -8.41 -1.91 23.96
CA VAL A 391 -9.50 -1.40 24.81
C VAL A 391 -9.33 0.09 25.09
N GLU A 392 -8.13 0.54 25.46
CA GLU A 392 -7.82 1.94 25.72
C GLU A 392 -8.00 2.82 24.47
N ALA A 393 -7.72 2.28 23.28
CA ALA A 393 -7.94 2.94 22.00
C ALA A 393 -9.41 2.93 21.53
N GLY A 394 -10.31 2.22 22.22
CA GLY A 394 -11.72 2.08 21.84
C GLY A 394 -12.00 1.02 20.77
N GLU A 395 -11.01 0.20 20.40
CA GLU A 395 -11.14 -0.91 19.44
C GLU A 395 -11.66 -2.19 20.11
N LEU A 396 -12.88 -2.12 20.65
CA LEU A 396 -13.43 -3.16 21.52
C LEU A 396 -13.62 -4.52 20.85
N ASP A 397 -13.97 -4.56 19.56
CA ASP A 397 -14.13 -5.82 18.83
C ASP A 397 -12.78 -6.54 18.61
N SER A 398 -11.73 -5.77 18.30
CA SER A 398 -10.35 -6.27 18.20
C SER A 398 -9.90 -6.84 19.54
N ALA A 399 -10.12 -6.08 20.63
CA ALA A 399 -9.77 -6.51 21.98
C ALA A 399 -10.49 -7.80 22.39
N LYS A 400 -11.82 -7.87 22.15
CA LYS A 400 -12.63 -9.06 22.44
C LYS A 400 -12.14 -10.29 21.69
N ALA A 401 -11.85 -10.15 20.39
CA ALA A 401 -11.33 -11.25 19.58
C ALA A 401 -9.98 -11.75 20.09
N ARG A 402 -9.06 -10.85 20.47
CA ARG A 402 -7.76 -11.23 21.04
C ARG A 402 -7.90 -11.96 22.38
N VAL A 403 -8.72 -11.46 23.30
CA VAL A 403 -8.94 -12.11 24.61
C VAL A 403 -9.53 -13.51 24.41
N GLN A 404 -10.48 -13.68 23.49
CA GLN A 404 -11.03 -14.99 23.17
C GLN A 404 -9.97 -15.96 22.63
N VAL A 405 -9.17 -15.53 21.64
CA VAL A 405 -8.11 -16.37 21.06
C VAL A 405 -7.08 -16.78 22.12
N VAL A 406 -6.73 -15.87 23.03
CA VAL A 406 -5.80 -16.21 24.11
C VAL A 406 -6.43 -17.23 25.05
N ASN A 407 -7.69 -17.08 25.44
CA ASN A 407 -8.39 -18.08 26.26
C ASN A 407 -8.41 -19.46 25.59
N ASP A 408 -8.79 -19.53 24.31
CA ASP A 408 -8.85 -20.80 23.58
C ASP A 408 -7.47 -21.47 23.48
N MET A 409 -6.40 -20.68 23.30
CA MET A 409 -5.02 -21.19 23.25
C MET A 409 -4.53 -21.67 24.62
N VAL A 410 -4.88 -20.95 25.70
CA VAL A 410 -4.57 -21.38 27.07
C VAL A 410 -5.25 -22.71 27.36
N ASP A 411 -6.53 -22.87 27.02
CA ASP A 411 -7.27 -24.12 27.20
C ASP A 411 -6.64 -25.28 26.42
N ALA A 412 -6.20 -25.03 25.19
CA ALA A 412 -5.54 -26.03 24.35
C ALA A 412 -4.19 -26.47 24.94
N ILE A 413 -3.36 -25.52 25.40
CA ILE A 413 -2.05 -25.84 25.99
C ILE A 413 -2.24 -26.54 27.33
N ASP A 414 -3.19 -26.10 28.16
CA ASP A 414 -3.49 -26.73 29.44
C ASP A 414 -3.95 -28.19 29.24
N SER A 415 -4.76 -28.47 28.20
CA SER A 415 -5.13 -29.83 27.83
C SER A 415 -3.95 -30.69 27.37
N ILE A 416 -2.92 -30.12 26.73
CA ILE A 416 -1.71 -30.85 26.33
C ILE A 416 -0.84 -31.15 27.54
N VAL A 417 -0.68 -30.16 28.43
CA VAL A 417 0.11 -30.27 29.65
C VAL A 417 -0.54 -31.22 30.67
N GLY A 418 -1.87 -31.31 30.68
CA GLY A 418 -2.63 -32.24 31.50
C GLY A 418 -2.82 -33.64 30.90
N ASP A 419 -2.30 -33.94 29.70
CA ASP A 419 -2.42 -35.26 29.10
C ASP A 419 -1.38 -36.24 29.66
N ASP A 420 -1.77 -36.96 30.71
CA ASP A 420 -0.97 -37.99 31.37
C ASP A 420 -0.49 -39.08 30.40
N GLN A 421 -1.26 -39.41 29.35
CA GLN A 421 -0.86 -40.44 28.38
C GLN A 421 0.26 -39.94 27.47
N LEU A 422 0.17 -38.68 27.04
CA LEU A 422 1.21 -38.03 26.26
C LEU A 422 2.51 -37.91 27.08
N ILE A 423 2.39 -37.43 28.33
CA ILE A 423 3.55 -37.33 29.24
C ILE A 423 4.21 -38.69 29.40
N LYS A 424 3.43 -39.76 29.67
CA LYS A 424 3.96 -41.11 29.84
C LYS A 424 4.69 -41.60 28.58
N LYS A 425 4.12 -41.41 27.39
CA LYS A 425 4.77 -41.77 26.11
C LYS A 425 6.08 -41.03 25.90
N VAL A 426 6.13 -39.73 26.21
CA VAL A 426 7.36 -38.91 26.08
C VAL A 426 8.43 -39.39 27.05
N LYS A 427 8.06 -39.78 28.28
CA LYS A 427 9.01 -40.36 29.24
C LYS A 427 9.58 -41.68 28.75
N GLU A 428 8.71 -42.60 28.32
CA GLU A 428 9.11 -43.91 27.78
C GLU A 428 10.05 -43.73 26.59
N GLN A 429 9.72 -42.84 25.65
CA GLN A 429 10.58 -42.56 24.50
C GLN A 429 11.94 -41.96 24.89
N LYS A 430 11.99 -41.01 25.84
CA LYS A 430 13.25 -40.44 26.34
C LYS A 430 14.10 -41.48 27.07
N GLU A 431 13.49 -42.40 27.81
CA GLU A 431 14.19 -43.51 28.45
C GLU A 431 14.75 -44.49 27.43
N ASP A 432 13.98 -44.83 26.39
CA ASP A 432 14.42 -45.70 25.30
C ASP A 432 15.57 -45.07 24.50
N GLU A 433 15.50 -43.76 24.21
CA GLU A 433 16.58 -43.01 23.55
C GLU A 433 17.85 -42.99 24.41
N LYS A 434 17.73 -42.80 25.73
CA LYS A 434 18.86 -42.89 26.67
C LYS A 434 19.47 -44.28 26.70
N LYS A 435 18.64 -45.34 26.75
CA LYS A 435 19.10 -46.74 26.70
C LYS A 435 19.81 -47.04 25.39
N ALA A 436 19.25 -46.60 24.26
CA ALA A 436 19.84 -46.77 22.94
C ALA A 436 21.20 -46.06 22.83
N PHE A 437 21.29 -44.81 23.28
CA PHE A 437 22.54 -44.05 23.31
C PHE A 437 23.61 -44.70 24.21
N ALA A 438 23.22 -45.16 25.41
CA ALA A 438 24.11 -45.87 26.32
C ALA A 438 24.64 -47.17 25.69
N LYS A 439 23.76 -47.93 25.01
CA LYS A 439 24.13 -49.17 24.30
C LYS A 439 25.11 -48.89 23.16
N GLU A 440 24.87 -47.85 22.36
CA GLU A 440 25.73 -47.44 21.24
C GLU A 440 27.14 -47.04 21.72
N LYS A 441 27.26 -46.31 22.84
CA LYS A 441 28.56 -45.82 23.32
C LYS A 441 29.34 -46.83 24.17
N LEU A 442 28.68 -47.61 25.04
CA LEU A 442 29.37 -48.49 25.99
C LEU A 442 29.83 -49.81 25.36
N THR A 443 29.04 -50.36 24.44
CA THR A 443 29.32 -51.64 23.78
C THR A 443 30.67 -51.65 23.04
N PRO A 444 31.02 -50.66 22.19
CA PRO A 444 32.31 -50.67 21.49
C PRO A 444 33.52 -50.54 22.43
N VAL A 445 33.40 -49.77 23.52
CA VAL A 445 34.49 -49.60 24.50
C VAL A 445 34.77 -50.92 25.24
N LEU A 446 33.72 -51.61 25.69
CA LEU A 446 33.88 -52.89 26.39
C LEU A 446 34.42 -53.99 25.45
N ASN A 447 33.97 -54.00 24.18
CA ASN A 447 34.49 -54.94 23.18
C ASN A 447 36.00 -54.74 22.91
N ASP A 448 36.48 -53.49 22.80
CA ASP A 448 37.92 -53.20 22.63
C ASP A 448 38.74 -53.71 23.84
N ILE A 449 38.22 -53.54 25.07
CA ILE A 449 38.88 -54.04 26.28
C ILE A 449 38.98 -55.57 26.27
N ILE A 450 37.91 -56.28 25.91
CA ILE A 450 37.89 -57.75 25.82
C ILE A 450 38.90 -58.23 24.76
N GLU A 451 38.96 -57.57 23.60
CA GLU A 451 39.90 -57.93 22.52
C GLU A 451 41.36 -57.75 22.96
N ARG A 452 41.68 -56.64 23.64
CA ARG A 452 43.02 -56.40 24.18
C ARG A 452 43.42 -57.43 25.24
N LEU A 453 42.51 -57.81 26.13
CA LEU A 453 42.76 -58.84 27.15
C LEU A 453 42.99 -60.22 26.51
N SER A 454 42.17 -60.60 25.53
CA SER A 454 42.33 -61.85 24.77
C SER A 454 43.68 -61.91 24.04
N THR A 455 44.13 -60.79 23.49
CA THR A 455 45.45 -60.70 22.83
C THR A 455 46.60 -60.88 23.82
N GLN A 456 46.49 -60.34 25.04
CA GLN A 456 47.49 -60.52 26.10
C GLN A 456 47.52 -61.95 26.62
N GLU A 457 46.35 -62.59 26.77
CA GLU A 457 46.25 -64.00 27.17
C GLU A 457 46.99 -64.92 26.19
N LYS A 458 46.80 -64.73 24.88
CA LYS A 458 47.52 -65.49 23.84
C LYS A 458 49.05 -65.31 23.90
N LYS A 459 49.52 -64.10 24.22
CA LYS A 459 50.96 -63.84 24.38
C LYS A 459 51.53 -64.57 25.60
N LEU A 460 50.83 -64.52 26.72
CA LEU A 460 51.21 -65.23 27.94
C LEU A 460 51.21 -66.76 27.72
N GLU A 461 50.22 -67.31 27.01
CA GLU A 461 50.19 -68.74 26.65
C GLU A 461 51.41 -69.17 25.80
N ALA A 462 51.85 -68.32 24.88
CA ALA A 462 53.06 -68.57 24.09
C ALA A 462 54.33 -68.55 24.97
N GLU A 463 54.45 -67.59 25.90
CA GLU A 463 55.58 -67.51 26.84
C GLU A 463 55.65 -68.72 27.79
N VAL A 464 54.51 -69.32 28.17
CA VAL A 464 54.47 -70.58 28.94
C VAL A 464 55.12 -71.71 28.14
N GLN A 465 54.78 -71.85 26.86
CA GLN A 465 55.32 -72.89 25.99
C GLN A 465 56.83 -72.75 25.80
N ASP A 466 57.32 -71.52 25.63
CA ASP A 466 58.75 -71.25 25.48
C ASP A 466 59.52 -71.51 26.78
N SER A 467 58.97 -71.12 27.93
CA SER A 467 59.56 -71.39 29.26
C SER A 467 59.72 -72.89 29.54
N PHE A 468 58.77 -73.72 29.08
CA PHE A 468 58.87 -75.16 29.21
C PHE A 468 59.95 -75.78 28.34
N LYS A 469 60.15 -75.27 27.12
CA LYS A 469 61.25 -75.73 26.25
C LYS A 469 62.61 -75.44 26.87
N GLU A 470 62.81 -74.22 27.40
CA GLU A 470 64.06 -73.86 28.07
C GLU A 470 64.34 -74.77 29.28
N TRP A 471 63.31 -75.13 30.05
CA TRP A 471 63.46 -76.05 31.17
C TRP A 471 63.87 -77.45 30.70
N ASP A 472 63.20 -77.99 29.67
CA ASP A 472 63.50 -79.31 29.11
C ASP A 472 64.94 -79.38 28.57
N ASP A 473 65.42 -78.32 27.90
CA ASP A 473 66.79 -78.22 27.38
C ASP A 473 67.84 -78.23 28.50
N ILE A 474 67.63 -77.45 29.57
CA ILE A 474 68.54 -77.39 30.73
C ILE A 474 68.56 -78.73 31.49
N ALA A 475 67.40 -79.37 31.65
CA ALA A 475 67.28 -80.68 32.29
C ALA A 475 68.04 -81.76 31.50
N SER A 476 67.94 -81.75 30.18
CA SER A 476 68.67 -82.67 29.30
C SER A 476 70.18 -82.55 29.45
N GLN A 477 70.71 -81.32 29.39
CA GLN A 477 72.16 -81.05 29.54
C GLN A 477 72.71 -81.54 30.88
N LYS A 478 71.98 -81.32 31.97
CA LYS A 478 72.37 -81.79 33.31
C LYS A 478 72.41 -83.31 33.40
N ASN A 479 71.45 -84.01 32.79
CA ASN A 479 71.42 -85.47 32.76
C ASN A 479 72.57 -86.05 31.94
N GLU A 480 72.92 -85.46 30.80
CA GLU A 480 74.09 -85.86 30.02
C GLU A 480 75.38 -85.74 30.83
N LEU A 481 75.60 -84.59 31.47
CA LEU A 481 76.75 -84.36 32.36
C LEU A 481 76.83 -85.37 33.50
N LYS A 482 75.70 -85.66 34.15
CA LYS A 482 75.62 -86.65 35.22
C LYS A 482 75.94 -88.06 34.72
N SER A 483 75.46 -88.43 33.54
CA SER A 483 75.77 -89.73 32.92
C SER A 483 77.24 -89.86 32.56
N GLY A 484 77.88 -88.78 32.08
CA GLY A 484 79.31 -88.71 31.80
C GLY A 484 80.14 -88.88 33.07
N ALA A 485 79.82 -88.13 34.13
CA ALA A 485 80.48 -88.26 35.42
C ALA A 485 80.34 -89.68 36.00
N LYS A 486 79.17 -90.34 35.82
CA LYS A 486 78.96 -91.71 36.26
C LYS A 486 79.84 -92.72 35.52
N ARG A 487 80.00 -92.57 34.21
CA ARG A 487 80.93 -93.42 33.45
C ARG A 487 82.38 -93.24 33.91
N ILE A 488 82.79 -92.01 34.23
CA ILE A 488 84.13 -91.76 34.77
C ILE A 488 84.27 -92.47 36.13
N LYS A 489 83.22 -92.46 36.96
CA LYS A 489 83.20 -93.21 38.22
C LYS A 489 83.35 -94.70 37.99
N ASP A 490 82.56 -95.27 37.10
CA ASP A 490 82.59 -96.71 36.81
C ASP A 490 83.97 -97.13 36.26
N ILE A 491 84.61 -96.29 35.46
CA ILE A 491 85.99 -96.52 34.98
C ILE A 491 86.99 -96.43 36.15
N ALA A 492 86.84 -95.43 37.03
CA ALA A 492 87.69 -95.28 38.21
C ALA A 492 87.55 -96.49 39.16
N ASP A 493 86.34 -96.98 39.39
CA ASP A 493 86.06 -98.16 40.23
C ASP A 493 86.68 -99.43 39.63
N ASN A 494 86.61 -99.60 38.31
CA ASN A 494 87.26 -100.73 37.62
C ASN A 494 88.79 -100.65 37.68
N LEU A 495 89.37 -99.45 37.60
CA LEU A 495 90.81 -99.23 37.77
C LEU A 495 91.25 -99.51 39.21
N ALA A 496 90.41 -99.18 40.21
CA ALA A 496 90.68 -99.45 41.62
C ALA A 496 90.75 -100.96 41.90
N LEU A 497 89.82 -101.72 41.31
CA LEU A 497 89.80 -103.19 41.39
C LEU A 497 91.04 -103.83 40.74
N SER A 498 91.67 -103.15 39.79
CA SER A 498 92.89 -103.59 39.12
C SER A 498 94.18 -103.25 39.91
N GLY A 499 94.04 -102.71 41.12
CA GLY A 499 95.15 -102.41 42.03
C GLY A 499 95.77 -101.02 41.88
N ALA A 500 95.16 -100.13 41.07
CA ALA A 500 95.59 -98.73 40.97
C ALA A 500 94.99 -97.89 42.12
N ASP A 501 95.76 -96.95 42.68
CA ASP A 501 95.22 -95.99 43.65
C ASP A 501 94.48 -94.86 42.91
N VAL A 502 93.15 -94.93 42.95
CA VAL A 502 92.23 -94.01 42.27
C VAL A 502 91.38 -93.21 43.27
N THR A 503 91.76 -93.24 44.55
CA THR A 503 91.02 -92.62 45.66
C THR A 503 90.72 -91.13 45.43
N VAL A 504 91.67 -90.38 44.87
CA VAL A 504 91.48 -88.96 44.55
C VAL A 504 90.45 -88.76 43.44
N LEU A 505 90.53 -89.55 42.36
CA LEU A 505 89.62 -89.47 41.21
C LEU A 505 88.19 -89.88 41.59
N GLN A 506 88.05 -90.95 42.38
CA GLN A 506 86.75 -91.37 42.93
C GLN A 506 86.13 -90.26 43.80
N SER A 507 86.93 -89.63 44.67
CA SER A 507 86.41 -88.57 45.54
C SER A 507 85.95 -87.33 44.75
N GLU A 508 86.67 -86.94 43.69
CA GLU A 508 86.29 -85.78 42.87
C GLU A 508 85.10 -86.09 41.97
N VAL A 509 85.01 -87.29 41.41
CA VAL A 509 83.84 -87.70 40.62
C VAL A 509 82.60 -87.84 41.51
N ASP A 510 82.75 -88.31 42.76
CA ASP A 510 81.64 -88.35 43.72
C ASP A 510 81.19 -86.96 44.17
N LYS A 511 82.11 -85.99 44.28
CA LYS A 511 81.72 -84.59 44.50
C LYS A 511 80.93 -84.03 43.32
N VAL A 512 81.32 -84.33 42.08
CA VAL A 512 80.59 -83.88 40.89
C VAL A 512 79.22 -84.54 40.78
N LEU A 513 79.13 -85.86 40.95
CA LEU A 513 77.86 -86.60 40.87
C LEU A 513 76.83 -86.17 41.90
N ASN A 514 77.29 -85.74 43.08
CA ASN A 514 76.45 -85.29 44.18
C ASN A 514 76.37 -83.76 44.29
N HIS A 515 76.91 -83.03 43.31
CA HIS A 515 76.84 -81.57 43.31
C HIS A 515 75.40 -81.10 43.07
N SER A 516 74.93 -80.15 43.90
CA SER A 516 73.54 -79.67 43.89
C SER A 516 73.09 -79.11 42.53
N PHE A 517 74.01 -78.59 41.72
CA PHE A 517 73.69 -78.06 40.38
C PHE A 517 73.33 -79.12 39.34
N LEU A 518 73.78 -80.37 39.51
CA LEU A 518 73.50 -81.48 38.57
C LEU A 518 72.28 -82.32 38.99
N VAL A 519 71.60 -81.93 40.08
CA VAL A 519 70.30 -82.48 40.44
C VAL A 519 69.25 -81.84 39.54
N VAL A 520 68.67 -82.64 38.64
CA VAL A 520 67.50 -82.23 37.86
C VAL A 520 66.29 -82.35 38.78
N ALA A 521 65.66 -81.21 39.10
CA ALA A 521 64.40 -81.18 39.84
C ALA A 521 63.26 -81.79 38.99
N GLU A 522 62.12 -82.12 39.60
CA GLU A 522 60.93 -82.53 38.84
C GLU A 522 60.50 -81.38 37.91
N ARG A 523 60.06 -81.75 36.70
CA ARG A 523 59.52 -80.78 35.73
C ARG A 523 58.34 -80.06 36.39
N PRO A 524 58.40 -78.73 36.57
CA PRO A 524 57.28 -78.01 37.16
C PRO A 524 56.06 -78.18 36.25
N SER A 525 54.89 -78.40 36.84
CA SER A 525 53.64 -78.52 36.08
C SER A 525 53.25 -77.22 35.37
N THR A 526 53.76 -76.08 35.86
CA THR A 526 53.52 -74.72 35.36
C THR A 526 54.66 -73.76 35.76
N PRO A 527 55.05 -72.77 34.93
CA PRO A 527 55.92 -71.68 35.36
C PRO A 527 55.11 -70.70 36.22
N GLU A 528 55.30 -70.70 37.54
CA GLU A 528 54.46 -69.98 38.52
C GLU A 528 54.18 -68.50 38.17
N LYS A 529 55.19 -67.78 37.64
CA LYS A 529 55.04 -66.35 37.31
C LYS A 529 54.11 -66.10 36.13
N VAL A 530 54.08 -66.99 35.15
CA VAL A 530 53.26 -66.83 33.93
C VAL A 530 51.84 -67.35 34.18
N GLU A 531 51.69 -68.42 34.97
CA GLU A 531 50.37 -68.92 35.38
C GLU A 531 49.59 -67.88 36.19
N MET A 532 50.23 -67.21 37.16
CA MET A 532 49.57 -66.17 37.95
C MET A 532 49.08 -65.00 37.08
N ALA A 533 49.89 -64.56 36.11
CA ALA A 533 49.50 -63.52 35.16
C ALA A 533 48.32 -63.94 34.27
N LEU A 534 48.32 -65.20 33.84
CA LEU A 534 47.30 -65.78 32.97
C LEU A 534 45.97 -66.00 33.70
N VAL A 535 46.02 -66.42 34.97
CA VAL A 535 44.85 -66.51 35.86
C VAL A 535 44.24 -65.13 36.10
N VAL A 536 45.07 -64.10 36.36
CA VAL A 536 44.59 -62.72 36.54
C VAL A 536 43.96 -62.19 35.25
N ALA A 537 44.60 -62.39 34.09
CA ALA A 537 44.06 -61.96 32.79
C ALA A 537 42.72 -62.64 32.48
N ARG A 538 42.59 -63.95 32.72
CA ARG A 538 41.34 -64.69 32.56
C ARG A 538 40.26 -64.23 33.53
N SER A 539 40.61 -63.97 34.79
CA SER A 539 39.69 -63.45 35.80
C SER A 539 39.13 -62.09 35.39
N LEU A 540 40.00 -61.15 35.00
CA LEU A 540 39.59 -59.81 34.55
C LEU A 540 38.72 -59.89 33.30
N ARG A 541 39.09 -60.72 32.32
CA ARG A 541 38.28 -60.92 31.11
C ARG A 541 36.88 -61.45 31.47
N ASN A 542 36.79 -62.46 32.32
CA ASN A 542 35.50 -63.04 32.70
C ASN A 542 34.63 -62.05 33.49
N GLU A 543 35.23 -61.26 34.39
CA GLU A 543 34.51 -60.23 35.15
C GLU A 543 34.00 -59.10 34.23
N ILE A 544 34.81 -58.67 33.26
CA ILE A 544 34.41 -57.66 32.26
C ILE A 544 33.32 -58.20 31.33
N THR A 545 33.41 -59.46 30.91
CA THR A 545 32.35 -60.10 30.11
C THR A 545 31.04 -60.20 30.90
N GLN A 546 31.11 -60.58 32.18
CA GLN A 546 29.93 -60.65 33.04
C GLN A 546 29.31 -59.26 33.28
N LEU A 547 30.14 -58.23 33.45
CA LEU A 547 29.66 -56.84 33.53
C LEU A 547 29.00 -56.39 32.22
N LEU A 548 29.52 -56.79 31.06
CA LEU A 548 28.94 -56.49 29.76
C LEU A 548 27.58 -57.17 29.60
N GLU A 549 27.47 -58.46 29.92
CA GLU A 549 26.21 -59.20 29.85
C GLU A 549 25.17 -58.66 30.84
N SER A 550 25.58 -58.34 32.07
CA SER A 550 24.71 -57.70 33.06
C SER A 550 24.21 -56.35 32.59
N LYS A 551 25.10 -55.50 32.05
CA LYS A 551 24.70 -54.17 31.54
C LYS A 551 23.86 -54.26 30.28
N LYS A 552 24.08 -55.26 29.43
CA LYS A 552 23.25 -55.50 28.26
C LYS A 552 21.84 -55.95 28.67
N ALA A 553 21.72 -56.81 29.68
CA ALA A 553 20.44 -57.24 30.24
C ALA A 553 19.69 -56.13 31.00
N GLU A 554 20.40 -55.17 31.62
CA GLU A 554 19.79 -53.97 32.23
C GLU A 554 19.31 -52.94 31.18
N LEU A 555 19.88 -52.97 29.97
CA LEU A 555 19.58 -52.05 28.88
C LEU A 555 18.59 -52.64 27.84
N GLU A 556 18.21 -53.91 27.98
CA GLU A 556 17.12 -54.60 27.27
C GLU A 556 15.84 -54.58 28.12
#